data_AF-D9PKN9-F1
#
_entry.id   AF-D9PKN9-F1
#
_cell.length_a   1.000
_cell.length_b   1.000
_cell.length_c   1.000
_cell.angle_alpha   90.00
_cell.angle_beta   90.00
_cell.angle_gamma   90.00
#
_symmetry.space_group_name_H-M   'P 1'
#
loop_
_entity.id
_entity.type
_entity.pdbx_description
1 polymer ?
#
loop_
_entity_poly.entity_id
_entity_poly.type
_entity_poly.pdbx_seq_one_letter_code
_entity_poly.pdbx_strand_id
1 'polypeptide(L)'
;LDHGEPGMDNSKRPLNPDFVLNQPRYQGAQILLARENFGCGSSREHAPWALEDYGLRVIIATSFADIFFNNCFKNGLLPIRLAAEQVDALFKAVEAMPGYRLKVDLERQTITAPDGTVYPFEVEAFRKHCLLNGLDDIGLTLQHVGEIAAFEAKHRAAQPWLYA
;
A
#
# COMPACT_ATOMS: atom_id res chain seq x y z
N LEU A 1 11.40 -26.27 -3.17
CA LEU A 1 11.28 -24.81 -2.90
C LEU A 1 12.67 -24.34 -2.52
N ASP A 2 13.12 -23.23 -3.12
CA ASP A 2 14.45 -22.68 -2.94
C ASP A 2 14.73 -22.35 -1.46
N HIS A 3 15.87 -22.81 -0.93
CA HIS A 3 16.26 -22.59 0.46
C HIS A 3 16.96 -21.24 0.55
N GLY A 4 16.37 -20.29 1.28
CA GLY A 4 16.99 -19.00 1.55
C GLY A 4 17.49 -18.87 2.99
N GLU A 5 18.75 -18.49 3.17
CA GLU A 5 19.33 -18.15 4.47
C GLU A 5 19.69 -16.67 4.58
N PRO A 6 19.75 -16.08 5.80
CA PRO A 6 20.27 -14.73 6.00
C PRO A 6 21.70 -14.58 5.44
N GLY A 7 21.94 -13.49 4.70
CA GLY A 7 23.26 -13.22 4.10
C GLY A 7 23.52 -13.87 2.75
N MET A 8 22.62 -14.75 2.26
CA MET A 8 22.72 -15.26 0.89
C MET A 8 22.32 -14.19 -0.14
N ASP A 9 23.19 -13.99 -1.14
CA ASP A 9 22.89 -13.19 -2.32
C ASP A 9 21.66 -13.75 -3.05
N ASN A 10 20.58 -12.97 -3.04
CA ASN A 10 19.31 -13.38 -3.62
C ASN A 10 19.25 -13.16 -5.14
N SER A 11 20.23 -12.46 -5.74
CA SER A 11 20.23 -12.15 -7.18
C SER A 11 20.40 -13.38 -8.07
N LYS A 12 20.95 -14.47 -7.52
CA LYS A 12 21.20 -15.75 -8.23
C LYS A 12 20.15 -16.81 -7.93
N ARG A 13 19.13 -16.50 -7.12
CA ARG A 13 18.09 -17.47 -6.76
C ARG A 13 17.29 -17.86 -7.99
N PRO A 14 17.07 -19.16 -8.24
CA PRO A 14 16.29 -19.61 -9.38
C PRO A 14 14.86 -19.08 -9.26
N LEU A 15 14.40 -18.38 -10.29
CA LEU A 15 13.01 -17.92 -10.35
C LEU A 15 12.08 -19.11 -10.44
N ASN A 16 11.00 -19.09 -9.66
CA ASN A 16 9.90 -20.03 -9.82
C ASN A 16 9.01 -19.58 -11.01
N PRO A 17 9.02 -20.27 -12.16
CA PRO A 17 8.25 -19.86 -13.33
C PRO A 17 6.73 -19.95 -13.13
N ASP A 18 6.28 -20.78 -12.19
CA ASP A 18 4.86 -20.96 -11.88
C ASP A 18 4.30 -19.82 -11.02
N PHE A 19 5.19 -19.01 -10.40
CA PHE A 19 4.76 -17.85 -9.63
C PHE A 19 4.35 -16.71 -10.56
N VAL A 20 3.13 -16.21 -10.39
CA VAL A 20 2.53 -15.22 -11.30
C VAL A 20 3.40 -13.99 -11.53
N LEU A 21 4.01 -13.41 -10.49
CA LEU A 21 4.84 -12.21 -10.65
C LEU A 21 6.16 -12.46 -11.41
N ASN A 22 6.56 -13.72 -11.62
CA ASN A 22 7.70 -14.07 -12.47
C ASN A 22 7.31 -14.24 -13.94
N GLN A 23 6.02 -14.29 -14.27
CA GLN A 23 5.57 -14.43 -15.66
C GLN A 23 5.76 -13.10 -16.41
N PRO A 24 6.27 -13.12 -17.66
CA PRO A 24 6.50 -11.90 -18.44
C PRO A 24 5.28 -10.98 -18.58
N ARG A 25 4.06 -11.55 -18.62
CA ARG A 25 2.80 -10.80 -18.79
C ARG A 25 2.44 -9.89 -17.61
N TYR A 26 3.06 -10.10 -16.44
CA TYR A 26 2.79 -9.34 -15.21
C TYR A 26 3.99 -8.47 -14.79
N GLN A 27 5.05 -8.42 -15.59
CA GLN A 27 6.23 -7.60 -15.29
C GLN A 27 5.86 -6.11 -15.26
N GLY A 28 6.31 -5.41 -14.21
CA GLY A 28 5.98 -4.00 -13.98
C GLY A 28 4.54 -3.76 -13.52
N ALA A 29 3.84 -4.80 -13.03
CA ALA A 29 2.53 -4.63 -12.43
C ALA A 29 2.59 -3.68 -11.22
N GLN A 30 1.65 -2.74 -11.17
CA GLN A 30 1.50 -1.78 -10.05
C GLN A 30 0.26 -2.05 -9.20
N ILE A 31 -0.60 -2.98 -9.64
CA ILE A 31 -1.86 -3.32 -8.99
C ILE A 31 -1.85 -4.81 -8.72
N LEU A 32 -2.03 -5.19 -7.45
CA LEU A 32 -2.15 -6.58 -7.02
C LEU A 32 -3.62 -6.93 -6.79
N LEU A 33 -4.11 -7.98 -7.44
CA LEU A 33 -5.39 -8.58 -7.09
C LEU A 33 -5.15 -9.71 -6.09
N ALA A 34 -5.93 -9.70 -5.00
CA ALA A 34 -5.90 -10.70 -3.96
C ALA A 34 -7.33 -11.10 -3.55
N ARG A 35 -7.42 -12.06 -2.63
CA ARG A 35 -8.69 -12.57 -2.10
C ARG A 35 -8.81 -12.25 -0.61
N GLU A 36 -9.55 -13.06 0.12
CA GLU A 36 -9.88 -12.82 1.51
C GLU A 36 -8.65 -12.83 2.40
N ASN A 37 -8.72 -12.01 3.46
CA ASN A 37 -7.76 -11.97 4.55
C ASN A 37 -6.32 -11.73 4.07
N PHE A 38 -6.15 -10.86 3.06
CA PHE A 38 -4.83 -10.54 2.55
C PHE A 38 -3.99 -9.83 3.62
N GLY A 39 -2.72 -10.22 3.72
CA GLY A 39 -1.81 -9.71 4.75
C GLY A 39 -2.06 -10.31 6.14
N CYS A 40 -2.75 -11.46 6.24
CA CYS A 40 -2.92 -12.16 7.50
C CYS A 40 -1.59 -12.69 8.06
N GLY A 41 -1.55 -12.76 9.39
CA GLY A 41 -0.37 -13.20 10.13
C GLY A 41 0.08 -12.18 11.17
N SER A 42 1.33 -12.30 11.59
CA SER A 42 1.92 -11.38 12.55
C SER A 42 2.15 -9.99 11.93
N SER A 43 2.00 -8.96 12.76
CA SER A 43 2.32 -7.58 12.38
C SER A 43 3.78 -7.50 11.95
N ARG A 44 4.01 -7.31 10.66
CA ARG A 44 5.33 -7.07 10.08
C ARG A 44 5.21 -5.87 9.16
N GLU A 45 5.70 -4.72 9.60
CA GLU A 45 5.70 -3.48 8.82
C GLU A 45 6.52 -3.60 7.52
N HIS A 46 7.49 -4.52 7.51
CA HIS A 46 8.24 -4.89 6.30
C HIS A 46 7.37 -5.47 5.17
N ALA A 47 6.16 -5.97 5.46
CA ALA A 47 5.32 -6.58 4.42
C ALA A 47 4.79 -5.54 3.42
N PRO A 48 4.16 -4.42 3.84
CA PRO A 48 3.88 -3.30 2.93
C PRO A 48 5.11 -2.76 2.20
N TRP A 49 6.26 -2.61 2.89
CA TRP A 49 7.50 -2.11 2.26
C TRP A 49 7.96 -3.01 1.11
N ALA A 50 7.95 -4.33 1.30
CA ALA A 50 8.33 -5.24 0.24
C ALA A 50 7.43 -5.14 -1.01
N LEU A 51 6.15 -4.80 -0.84
CA LEU A 51 5.23 -4.60 -1.95
C LEU A 51 5.48 -3.24 -2.63
N GLU A 52 5.71 -2.20 -1.85
CA GLU A 52 6.05 -0.87 -2.36
C GLU A 52 7.40 -0.87 -3.12
N ASP A 53 8.45 -1.48 -2.52
CA ASP A 53 9.78 -1.63 -3.11
C ASP A 53 9.75 -2.46 -4.40
N TYR A 54 8.84 -3.44 -4.50
CA TYR A 54 8.60 -4.18 -5.74
C TYR A 54 7.98 -3.29 -6.83
N GLY A 55 7.34 -2.17 -6.45
CA GLY A 55 6.69 -1.21 -7.33
C GLY A 55 5.16 -1.27 -7.34
N LEU A 56 4.55 -2.04 -6.43
CA LEU A 56 3.09 -2.04 -6.27
C LEU A 56 2.63 -0.74 -5.60
N ARG A 57 1.49 -0.23 -6.06
CA ARG A 57 0.87 1.01 -5.58
C ARG A 57 -0.53 0.79 -5.03
N VAL A 58 -1.23 -0.23 -5.54
CA VAL A 58 -2.60 -0.55 -5.16
C VAL A 58 -2.73 -2.05 -4.93
N ILE A 59 -3.46 -2.44 -3.88
CA ILE A 59 -3.90 -3.82 -3.67
C ILE A 59 -5.42 -3.81 -3.66
N ILE A 60 -6.03 -4.67 -4.47
CA ILE A 60 -7.48 -4.87 -4.49
C ILE A 60 -7.75 -6.26 -3.95
N ALA A 61 -8.54 -6.36 -2.88
CA ALA A 61 -8.88 -7.61 -2.24
C ALA A 61 -10.33 -7.60 -1.75
N THR A 62 -10.85 -8.75 -1.36
CA THR A 62 -12.17 -8.84 -0.71
C THR A 62 -12.08 -8.43 0.76
N SER A 63 -11.00 -8.78 1.44
CA SER A 63 -10.73 -8.36 2.81
C SER A 63 -9.23 -8.38 3.11
N PHE A 64 -8.85 -7.65 4.17
CA PHE A 64 -7.47 -7.52 4.62
C PHE A 64 -7.41 -7.79 6.11
N ALA A 65 -6.27 -8.28 6.59
CA ALA A 65 -5.97 -8.24 8.01
C ALA A 65 -5.80 -6.79 8.49
N ASP A 66 -6.39 -6.44 9.62
CA ASP A 66 -6.53 -5.04 10.05
C ASP A 66 -5.19 -4.32 10.22
N ILE A 67 -4.19 -5.01 10.79
CA ILE A 67 -2.87 -4.42 11.00
C ILE A 67 -2.18 -4.13 9.67
N PHE A 68 -2.20 -5.10 8.75
CA PHE A 68 -1.64 -4.92 7.41
C PHE A 68 -2.35 -3.78 6.67
N PHE A 69 -3.68 -3.74 6.73
CA PHE A 69 -4.50 -2.69 6.12
C PHE A 69 -4.11 -1.30 6.60
N ASN A 70 -3.91 -1.11 7.91
CA ASN A 70 -3.48 0.16 8.48
C ASN A 70 -2.05 0.53 8.07
N ASN A 71 -1.13 -0.44 8.07
CA ASN A 71 0.26 -0.20 7.70
C ASN A 71 0.41 0.17 6.22
N CYS A 72 -0.50 -0.28 5.33
CA CYS A 72 -0.46 0.14 3.92
C CYS A 72 -0.53 1.66 3.77
N PHE A 73 -1.47 2.31 4.46
CA PHE A 73 -1.67 3.76 4.35
C PHE A 73 -0.46 4.56 4.85
N LYS A 74 0.22 4.06 5.88
CA LYS A 74 1.44 4.68 6.42
C LYS A 74 2.61 4.63 5.44
N ASN A 75 2.58 3.69 4.50
CA ASN A 75 3.65 3.40 3.54
C ASN A 75 3.20 3.67 2.10
N GLY A 76 2.33 4.66 1.88
CA GLY A 76 1.97 5.09 0.52
C GLY A 76 1.22 4.06 -0.35
N LEU A 77 0.80 2.92 0.21
CA LEU A 77 0.14 1.84 -0.49
C LEU A 77 -1.38 1.94 -0.28
N LEU A 78 -2.15 1.82 -1.38
CA LEU A 78 -3.61 1.93 -1.34
C LEU A 78 -4.27 0.54 -1.33
N PRO A 79 -4.76 0.05 -0.17
CA PRO A 79 -5.57 -1.15 -0.11
C PRO A 79 -7.05 -0.81 -0.40
N ILE A 80 -7.66 -1.51 -1.34
CA ILE A 80 -9.04 -1.32 -1.77
C ILE A 80 -9.82 -2.61 -1.50
N ARG A 81 -10.93 -2.47 -0.78
CA ARG A 81 -11.88 -3.56 -0.54
C ARG A 81 -12.98 -3.51 -1.61
N LEU A 82 -13.19 -4.61 -2.31
CA LEU A 82 -14.31 -4.80 -3.25
C LEU A 82 -15.10 -6.06 -2.89
N ALA A 83 -16.33 -6.18 -3.41
CA ALA A 83 -17.12 -7.40 -3.25
C ALA A 83 -16.46 -8.60 -3.96
N ALA A 84 -16.72 -9.82 -3.48
CA ALA A 84 -16.10 -11.04 -4.02
C ALA A 84 -16.37 -11.22 -5.51
N GLU A 85 -17.59 -10.92 -5.95
CA GLU A 85 -18.02 -11.01 -7.34
C GLU A 85 -17.27 -10.02 -8.24
N GLN A 86 -16.98 -8.82 -7.72
CA GLN A 86 -16.21 -7.80 -8.44
C GLN A 86 -14.75 -8.21 -8.57
N VAL A 87 -14.15 -8.73 -7.49
CA VAL A 87 -12.78 -9.25 -7.50
C VAL A 87 -12.67 -10.44 -8.47
N ASP A 88 -13.64 -11.36 -8.48
CA ASP A 88 -13.67 -12.48 -9.41
C ASP A 88 -13.81 -12.03 -10.87
N ALA A 89 -14.63 -11.02 -11.14
CA ALA A 89 -14.74 -10.43 -12.47
C ALA A 89 -13.40 -9.83 -12.94
N LEU A 90 -12.68 -9.15 -12.04
CA LEU A 90 -11.35 -8.60 -12.32
C LEU A 90 -10.31 -9.70 -12.60
N PHE A 91 -10.30 -10.79 -11.81
CA PHE A 91 -9.42 -11.94 -12.08
C PHE A 91 -9.66 -12.51 -13.48
N LYS A 92 -10.92 -12.76 -13.85
CA LYS A 92 -11.28 -13.26 -15.19
C LYS A 92 -10.84 -12.30 -16.30
N ALA A 93 -11.02 -10.99 -16.11
CA ALA A 93 -10.63 -9.98 -17.09
C ALA A 93 -9.11 -9.92 -17.29
N VAL A 94 -8.33 -9.97 -16.20
CA VAL A 94 -6.85 -9.99 -16.25
C VAL A 94 -6.33 -11.25 -16.93
N GLU A 95 -6.95 -12.41 -16.68
CA GLU A 95 -6.58 -13.67 -17.33
C GLU A 95 -6.85 -13.61 -18.83
N ALA A 96 -8.03 -13.12 -19.22
CA ALA A 96 -8.49 -13.05 -20.61
C ALA A 96 -7.71 -12.03 -21.46
N MET A 97 -7.23 -10.94 -20.85
CA MET A 97 -6.54 -9.85 -21.56
C MET A 97 -5.11 -9.63 -21.03
N PRO A 98 -4.07 -10.12 -21.70
CA PRO A 98 -2.69 -9.77 -21.38
C PRO A 98 -2.47 -8.24 -21.41
N GLY A 99 -1.78 -7.71 -20.40
CA GLY A 99 -1.57 -6.27 -20.28
C GLY A 99 -2.80 -5.48 -19.84
N TYR A 100 -3.79 -6.14 -19.21
CA TYR A 100 -4.96 -5.49 -18.62
C TYR A 100 -4.55 -4.35 -17.67
N ARG A 101 -5.20 -3.20 -17.82
CA ARG A 101 -4.92 -2.00 -17.03
C ARG A 101 -6.19 -1.51 -16.35
N LEU A 102 -6.04 -1.12 -15.09
CA LEU A 102 -7.07 -0.43 -14.34
C LEU A 102 -6.61 1.00 -14.08
N LYS A 103 -7.53 1.96 -14.19
CA LYS A 103 -7.30 3.32 -13.73
C LYS A 103 -7.85 3.45 -12.33
N VAL A 104 -6.99 3.75 -11.36
CA VAL A 104 -7.39 4.02 -9.98
C VAL A 104 -7.33 5.53 -9.75
N ASP A 105 -8.45 6.11 -9.34
CA ASP A 105 -8.58 7.52 -9.01
C ASP A 105 -8.90 7.62 -7.52
N LEU A 106 -7.93 8.02 -6.71
CA LEU A 106 -8.09 8.16 -5.26
C LEU A 106 -8.92 9.39 -4.88
N GLU A 107 -8.87 10.46 -5.68
CA GLU A 107 -9.65 11.67 -5.41
C GLU A 107 -11.14 11.40 -5.60
N ARG A 108 -11.50 10.70 -6.67
CA ARG A 108 -12.89 10.29 -6.95
C ARG A 108 -13.27 8.97 -6.28
N GLN A 109 -12.29 8.25 -5.74
CA GLN A 109 -12.42 6.92 -5.14
C GLN A 109 -13.10 5.90 -6.06
N THR A 110 -12.57 5.80 -7.28
CA THR A 110 -13.10 4.90 -8.32
C THR A 110 -11.99 4.11 -8.99
N ILE A 111 -12.28 2.86 -9.33
CA ILE A 111 -11.49 2.05 -10.25
C ILE A 111 -12.25 1.99 -11.58
N THR A 112 -11.60 2.33 -12.69
CA THR A 112 -12.19 2.22 -14.03
C THR A 112 -11.48 1.13 -14.83
N ALA A 113 -12.25 0.16 -15.32
CA ALA A 113 -11.79 -0.89 -16.21
C ALA A 113 -11.74 -0.42 -17.68
N PRO A 114 -11.00 -1.13 -18.56
CA PRO A 114 -10.88 -0.75 -19.98
C PRO A 114 -12.21 -0.72 -20.75
N ASP A 115 -13.19 -1.49 -20.31
CA ASP A 115 -14.55 -1.53 -20.87
C ASP A 115 -15.44 -0.37 -20.39
N GLY A 116 -14.93 0.50 -19.52
CA GLY A 116 -15.65 1.61 -18.92
C GLY A 116 -16.41 1.25 -17.64
N THR A 117 -16.35 0.00 -17.18
CA THR A 117 -16.96 -0.40 -15.91
C THR A 117 -16.28 0.34 -14.76
N VAL A 118 -17.08 0.92 -13.87
CA VAL A 118 -16.60 1.69 -12.71
C VAL A 118 -16.93 0.97 -11.42
N TYR A 119 -15.92 0.74 -10.59
CA TYR A 119 -16.05 0.19 -9.25
C TYR A 119 -15.76 1.30 -8.22
N PRO A 120 -16.76 1.75 -7.45
CA PRO A 120 -16.53 2.69 -6.36
C PRO A 120 -15.83 1.99 -5.20
N PHE A 121 -15.03 2.74 -4.45
CA PHE A 121 -14.45 2.28 -3.20
C PHE A 121 -14.43 3.39 -2.16
N GLU A 122 -14.16 3.03 -0.91
CA GLU A 122 -14.12 3.97 0.20
C GLU A 122 -12.77 3.99 0.91
N VAL A 123 -12.26 5.20 1.14
CA VAL A 123 -11.08 5.46 1.98
C VAL A 123 -11.45 6.58 2.94
N GLU A 124 -11.10 6.40 4.21
CA GLU A 124 -11.27 7.43 5.24
C GLU A 124 -10.59 8.75 4.82
N ALA A 125 -11.24 9.88 5.05
CA ALA A 125 -10.81 11.19 4.57
C ALA A 125 -9.36 11.54 4.99
N PHE A 126 -8.97 11.22 6.22
CA PHE A 126 -7.61 11.47 6.70
C PHE A 126 -6.58 10.62 5.95
N ARG A 127 -6.82 9.31 5.83
CA ARG A 127 -5.93 8.39 5.06
C ARG A 127 -5.81 8.79 3.60
N LYS A 128 -6.92 9.22 3.00
CA LYS A 128 -6.96 9.76 1.63
C LYS A 128 -6.10 11.01 1.51
N HIS A 129 -6.22 11.94 2.45
CA HIS A 129 -5.39 13.15 2.48
C HIS A 129 -3.90 12.80 2.57
N CYS A 130 -3.53 11.88 3.46
CA CYS A 130 -2.15 11.41 3.60
C CYS A 130 -1.62 10.82 2.29
N LEU A 131 -2.37 9.90 1.67
CA LEU A 131 -1.97 9.27 0.41
C LEU A 131 -1.85 10.27 -0.76
N LEU A 132 -2.78 11.23 -0.87
CA LEU A 132 -2.76 12.24 -1.93
C LEU A 132 -1.56 13.20 -1.80
N ASN A 133 -1.14 13.48 -0.58
CA ASN A 133 -0.05 14.42 -0.29
C ASN A 133 1.29 13.73 0.00
N GLY A 134 1.35 12.39 -0.05
CA GLY A 134 2.53 11.62 0.30
C GLY A 134 2.97 11.82 1.75
N LEU A 135 2.03 12.02 2.67
CA LEU A 135 2.31 12.25 4.09
C LEU A 135 2.35 10.94 4.86
N ASP A 136 3.48 10.67 5.49
CA ASP A 136 3.61 9.68 6.56
C ASP A 136 3.49 10.33 7.94
N ASP A 137 3.64 9.55 9.02
CA ASP A 137 3.54 10.06 10.40
C ASP A 137 4.59 11.18 10.66
N ILE A 138 5.75 11.11 10.01
CA ILE A 138 6.81 12.13 10.08
C ILE A 138 6.38 13.39 9.34
N GLY A 139 5.88 13.26 8.10
CA GLY A 139 5.38 14.35 7.27
C GLY A 139 4.24 15.10 7.95
N LEU A 140 3.32 14.38 8.59
CA LEU A 140 2.27 14.98 9.42
C LEU A 140 2.84 15.78 10.58
N THR A 141 3.82 15.23 11.30
CA THR A 141 4.48 15.94 12.41
C THR A 141 5.21 17.19 11.92
N LEU A 142 5.85 17.11 10.75
CA LEU A 142 6.59 18.21 10.17
C LEU A 142 5.70 19.39 9.77
N GLN A 143 4.40 19.17 9.54
CA GLN A 143 3.43 20.26 9.32
C GLN A 143 3.27 21.16 10.55
N HIS A 144 3.60 20.67 11.75
CA HIS A 144 3.46 21.40 13.01
C HIS A 144 4.78 21.97 13.55
N VAL A 145 5.87 21.99 12.77
CA VAL A 145 7.20 22.46 13.22
C VAL A 145 7.14 23.86 13.84
N GLY A 146 6.36 24.77 13.28
CA GLY A 146 6.20 26.13 13.82
C GLY A 146 5.52 26.14 15.19
N GLU A 147 4.48 25.31 15.38
CA GLU A 147 3.77 25.17 16.65
C GLU A 147 4.64 24.50 17.72
N ILE A 148 5.40 23.48 17.33
CA ILE A 148 6.37 22.80 18.19
C ILE A 148 7.41 23.80 18.67
N ALA A 149 8.01 24.57 17.76
CA ALA A 149 9.02 25.59 18.11
C ALA A 149 8.45 26.67 19.04
N ALA A 150 7.23 27.14 18.77
CA ALA A 150 6.55 28.12 19.62
C ALA A 150 6.25 27.57 21.02
N PHE A 151 5.81 26.32 21.11
CA PHE A 151 5.60 25.62 22.37
C PHE A 151 6.91 25.48 23.14
N GLU A 152 7.99 25.01 22.49
CA GLU A 152 9.31 24.83 23.12
C GLU A 152 9.88 26.13 23.66
N ALA A 153 9.79 27.23 22.91
CA ALA A 153 10.24 28.54 23.36
C ALA A 153 9.48 29.01 24.60
N LYS A 154 8.15 28.87 24.59
CA LYS A 154 7.29 29.21 25.74
C LYS A 154 7.58 28.32 26.95
N HIS A 155 7.77 27.02 26.73
CA HIS A 155 8.03 26.05 27.77
C HIS A 155 9.39 26.28 28.45
N ARG A 156 10.43 26.55 27.65
CA ARG A 156 11.77 26.90 28.15
C ARG A 156 11.77 28.19 28.98
N ALA A 157 11.01 29.20 28.57
CA ALA A 157 10.85 30.44 29.33
C ALA A 157 10.08 30.23 30.65
N ALA A 158 9.05 29.38 30.65
CA ALA A 158 8.21 29.13 31.82
C ALA A 158 8.86 28.18 32.84
N GLN A 159 9.70 27.24 32.38
CA GLN A 159 10.31 26.19 33.20
C GLN A 159 11.82 26.09 32.96
N PRO A 160 12.60 27.14 33.26
CA PRO A 160 14.03 27.18 32.93
C PRO A 160 14.84 26.09 33.64
N TRP A 161 14.40 25.59 34.80
CA TRP A 161 15.10 24.55 35.56
C TRP A 161 15.12 23.17 34.89
N LEU A 162 14.27 22.92 33.88
CA LEU A 162 14.29 21.68 33.09
C LEU A 162 15.39 21.65 32.02
N TYR A 163 16.01 22.80 31.75
CA TYR A 163 16.96 22.99 30.65
C TYR A 163 18.33 23.52 31.12
N ALA A 164 18.57 23.50 32.44
CA ALA A 164 19.82 23.93 33.07
C ALA A 164 20.91 22.85 32.99
#